data_AF-A0A6M1NNQ6-F1
#
_entry.id   AF-A0A6M1NNQ6-F1
#
_cell.length_a   1.000
_cell.length_b   1.000
_cell.length_c   1.000
_cell.angle_alpha   90.00
_cell.angle_beta   90.00
_cell.angle_gamma   90.00
#
_symmetry.space_group_name_H-M   'P 1'
#
loop_
_entity.id
_entity.type
_entity.pdbx_description
1 polymer ?
#
loop_
_entity_poly.entity_id
_entity_poly.type
_entity_poly.pdbx_seq_one_letter_code
_entity_poly.pdbx_strand_id
1 'polypeptide(L)'
;MSIHFQENDLSLESQWRAIILFGKNSASYKFAFGKALLELVSKESNSISIKELSPIFVQSILEHLKTNDKQSNSNSSTFLEACRKYNKEEITYDNLLSITEKHGFNNVVDAFQNVNGGIIPNKFYHKDYNGNSKNIIITDDLLRLKESYQFLNLNKEVDARWNLVETAWNLQINPNLLEVKIDDNLQTLFIEHDFMKRKDITTARASLNGYQKGKCFYSFQDISIVTGDENLCAVNHFFPHVHKISIHQSGSNVNGIWNLVLADKLVNLDKSAKIPELKYLERIYKRNDFYIASKHPLGETIVNQTGNTPQQRRNFLQKQYDLSLNLSIQKWIPKVEHEPLF
;
A
#
# COMPACT_ATOMS: atom_id res chain seq x y z
N MET A 1 10.18 -16.99 -3.13
CA MET A 1 10.47 -16.36 -1.82
C MET A 1 9.21 -16.51 -0.98
N SER A 2 9.26 -17.25 0.13
CA SER A 2 8.15 -17.29 1.08
C SER A 2 8.08 -15.93 1.77
N ILE A 3 6.94 -15.25 1.68
CA ILE A 3 6.76 -13.93 2.30
C ILE A 3 6.15 -14.14 3.67
N HIS A 4 6.95 -13.95 4.72
CA HIS A 4 6.52 -14.07 6.11
C HIS A 4 5.91 -12.76 6.63
N PHE A 5 4.97 -12.17 5.87
CA PHE A 5 4.39 -10.87 6.22
C PHE A 5 3.56 -10.95 7.51
N GLN A 6 2.81 -12.04 7.72
CA GLN A 6 1.93 -12.23 8.88
C GLN A 6 2.57 -13.04 10.02
N GLU A 7 3.82 -13.50 9.88
CA GLU A 7 4.44 -14.44 10.84
C GLU A 7 4.50 -13.90 12.27
N ASN A 8 4.80 -12.60 12.42
CA ASN A 8 4.89 -11.93 13.73
C ASN A 8 3.64 -11.09 14.06
N ASP A 9 2.58 -11.21 13.26
CA ASP A 9 1.35 -10.42 13.42
C ASP A 9 0.18 -11.11 12.72
N LEU A 10 -0.61 -11.82 13.51
CA LEU A 10 -1.81 -12.53 13.07
C LEU A 10 -3.07 -11.66 13.21
N SER A 11 -2.93 -10.35 13.38
CA SER A 11 -4.08 -9.45 13.50
C SER A 11 -4.89 -9.39 12.21
N LEU A 12 -6.17 -9.05 12.35
CA LEU A 12 -7.09 -8.83 11.23
C LEU A 12 -6.59 -7.71 10.30
N GLU A 13 -5.89 -6.70 10.84
CA GLU A 13 -5.27 -5.63 10.07
C GLU A 13 -4.10 -6.14 9.22
N SER A 14 -3.24 -7.00 9.78
CA SER A 14 -2.16 -7.65 9.03
C SER A 14 -2.72 -8.46 7.88
N GLN A 15 -3.79 -9.21 8.14
CA GLN A 15 -4.47 -10.01 7.13
C GLN A 15 -5.11 -9.14 6.04
N TRP A 16 -5.79 -8.06 6.42
CA TRP A 16 -6.36 -7.09 5.49
C TRP A 16 -5.26 -6.49 4.59
N ARG A 17 -4.16 -6.02 5.19
CA ARG A 17 -3.00 -5.51 4.45
C ARG A 17 -2.40 -6.58 3.55
N ALA A 18 -2.39 -7.84 3.96
CA ALA A 18 -1.90 -8.93 3.12
C ALA A 18 -2.73 -9.08 1.83
N ILE A 19 -4.07 -8.97 1.91
CA ILE A 19 -4.96 -8.97 0.74
C ILE A 19 -4.66 -7.80 -0.20
N ILE A 20 -4.58 -6.59 0.36
CA ILE A 20 -4.40 -5.37 -0.42
C ILE A 20 -3.01 -5.34 -1.09
N LEU A 21 -1.97 -5.68 -0.34
CA LEU A 21 -0.58 -5.61 -0.81
C LEU A 21 -0.16 -6.79 -1.69
N PHE A 22 -0.51 -8.03 -1.32
CA PHE A 22 -0.01 -9.25 -1.98
C PHE A 22 -1.08 -10.03 -2.76
N GLY A 23 -2.37 -9.71 -2.59
CA GLY A 23 -3.44 -10.30 -3.40
C GLY A 23 -3.28 -9.95 -4.88
N LYS A 24 -3.68 -10.86 -5.78
CA LYS A 24 -3.49 -10.71 -7.24
C LYS A 24 -4.15 -9.43 -7.77
N ASN A 25 -3.39 -8.66 -8.55
CA ASN A 25 -3.86 -7.42 -9.18
C ASN A 25 -4.12 -7.66 -10.67
N SER A 26 -5.22 -8.34 -11.01
CA SER A 26 -5.65 -8.51 -12.41
C SER A 26 -6.48 -7.34 -12.93
N ALA A 27 -7.24 -6.70 -12.03
CA ALA A 27 -8.04 -5.50 -12.26
C ALA A 27 -8.12 -4.71 -10.95
N SER A 28 -8.45 -3.42 -11.04
CA SER A 28 -8.59 -2.55 -9.86
C SER A 28 -9.81 -2.87 -8.99
N TYR A 29 -10.67 -3.80 -9.42
CA TYR A 29 -11.88 -4.21 -8.70
C TYR A 29 -11.61 -4.64 -7.28
N LYS A 30 -10.44 -5.24 -7.00
CA LYS A 30 -10.02 -5.60 -5.64
C LYS A 30 -9.99 -4.38 -4.72
N PHE A 31 -9.47 -3.25 -5.17
CA PHE A 31 -9.37 -2.02 -4.38
C PHE A 31 -10.74 -1.36 -4.20
N ALA A 32 -11.52 -1.28 -5.27
CA ALA A 32 -12.89 -0.78 -5.19
C ALA A 32 -13.75 -1.60 -4.22
N PHE A 33 -13.63 -2.93 -4.27
CA PHE A 33 -14.33 -3.84 -3.37
C PHE A 33 -13.81 -3.71 -1.93
N GLY A 34 -12.50 -3.56 -1.74
CA GLY A 34 -11.91 -3.28 -0.43
C GLY A 34 -12.43 -1.98 0.19
N LYS A 35 -12.49 -0.88 -0.58
CA LYS A 35 -13.08 0.40 -0.13
C LYS A 35 -14.55 0.22 0.23
N ALA A 36 -15.31 -0.49 -0.60
CA ALA A 36 -16.71 -0.75 -0.35
C ALA A 36 -16.93 -1.55 0.95
N LEU A 37 -16.16 -2.61 1.19
CA LEU A 37 -16.21 -3.37 2.44
C LEU A 37 -15.89 -2.49 3.67
N LEU A 38 -14.87 -1.65 3.61
CA LEU A 38 -14.54 -0.73 4.71
C LEU A 38 -15.67 0.29 4.98
N GLU A 39 -16.35 0.78 3.94
CA GLU A 39 -17.50 1.66 4.11
C GLU A 39 -18.68 0.95 4.78
N LEU A 40 -18.90 -0.34 4.48
CA LEU A 40 -19.96 -1.13 5.09
C LEU A 40 -19.72 -1.42 6.57
N VAL A 41 -18.46 -1.62 6.97
CA VAL A 41 -18.10 -1.81 8.38
C VAL A 41 -18.60 -0.64 9.22
N SER A 42 -18.53 0.58 8.70
CA SER A 42 -19.04 1.79 9.36
C SER A 42 -20.58 1.83 9.47
N LYS A 43 -21.29 0.98 8.73
CA LYS A 43 -22.76 0.87 8.74
C LYS A 43 -23.27 -0.29 9.60
N GLU A 44 -22.37 -1.13 10.13
CA GLU A 44 -22.66 -2.26 11.03
C GLU A 44 -23.69 -3.28 10.48
N SER A 45 -23.73 -3.48 9.17
CA SER A 45 -24.63 -4.46 8.55
C SER A 45 -23.98 -5.85 8.44
N ASN A 46 -24.73 -6.89 8.79
CA ASN A 46 -24.30 -8.30 8.70
C ASN A 46 -24.58 -8.94 7.33
N SER A 47 -25.33 -8.26 6.47
CA SER A 47 -25.59 -8.73 5.09
C SER A 47 -25.81 -7.56 4.15
N ILE A 48 -25.37 -7.70 2.90
CA ILE A 48 -25.65 -6.73 1.86
C ILE A 48 -25.91 -7.42 0.52
N SER A 49 -26.90 -6.94 -0.22
CA SER A 49 -27.12 -7.40 -1.59
C SER A 49 -26.11 -6.79 -2.56
N ILE A 50 -25.81 -7.49 -3.66
CA ILE A 50 -24.97 -6.94 -4.73
C ILE A 50 -25.57 -5.65 -5.32
N LYS A 51 -26.90 -5.54 -5.32
CA LYS A 51 -27.60 -4.32 -5.72
C LYS A 51 -27.26 -3.13 -4.83
N GLU A 52 -27.32 -3.31 -3.51
CA GLU A 52 -26.95 -2.25 -2.54
C GLU A 52 -25.45 -1.95 -2.53
N LEU A 53 -24.61 -2.95 -2.83
CA LEU A 53 -23.17 -2.77 -2.90
C LEU A 53 -22.71 -2.05 -4.18
N SER A 54 -23.46 -2.19 -5.28
CA SER A 54 -23.09 -1.67 -6.60
C SER A 54 -22.78 -0.16 -6.62
N PRO A 55 -23.60 0.73 -6.01
CA PRO A 55 -23.29 2.16 -5.95
C PRO A 55 -21.95 2.47 -5.28
N ILE A 56 -21.65 1.81 -4.15
CA ILE A 56 -20.43 2.06 -3.38
C ILE A 56 -19.20 1.58 -4.17
N PHE A 57 -19.31 0.38 -4.74
CA PHE A 57 -18.25 -0.24 -5.53
C PHE A 57 -17.94 0.56 -6.81
N VAL A 58 -18.97 0.97 -7.56
CA VAL A 58 -18.78 1.64 -8.86
C VAL A 58 -18.25 3.06 -8.69
N GLN A 59 -18.66 3.78 -7.64
CA GLN A 59 -18.26 5.16 -7.40
C GLN A 59 -16.73 5.32 -7.38
N SER A 60 -16.03 4.45 -6.63
CA SER A 60 -14.57 4.49 -6.58
C SER A 60 -13.93 4.25 -7.95
N ILE A 61 -14.51 3.38 -8.78
CA ILE A 61 -13.98 3.09 -10.12
C ILE A 61 -14.19 4.28 -11.06
N LEU A 62 -15.36 4.94 -10.99
CA LEU A 62 -15.65 6.14 -11.77
C LEU A 62 -14.66 7.26 -11.49
N GLU A 63 -14.31 7.47 -10.22
CA GLU A 63 -13.33 8.48 -9.80
C GLU A 63 -11.94 8.21 -10.37
N HIS A 64 -11.45 6.98 -10.26
CA HIS A 64 -10.14 6.61 -10.80
C HIS A 64 -10.11 6.64 -12.34
N LEU A 65 -11.20 6.28 -13.02
CA LEU A 65 -11.28 6.34 -14.49
C LEU A 65 -11.18 7.77 -15.04
N LYS A 66 -11.47 8.80 -14.24
CA LYS A 66 -11.31 10.20 -14.67
C LYS A 66 -9.84 10.61 -14.77
N THR A 67 -8.95 9.98 -14.00
CA THR A 67 -7.51 10.32 -13.95
C THR A 67 -6.63 9.28 -14.62
N ASN A 68 -7.03 8.00 -14.61
CA ASN A 68 -6.29 6.87 -15.15
C ASN A 68 -7.26 5.88 -15.84
N ASP A 69 -7.28 5.88 -17.17
CA ASP A 69 -8.22 5.03 -17.94
C ASP A 69 -7.94 3.53 -17.79
N LYS A 70 -6.66 3.12 -17.74
CA LYS A 70 -6.31 1.70 -17.65
C LYS A 70 -6.47 1.17 -16.22
N GLN A 71 -7.58 0.44 -16.01
CA GLN A 71 -8.00 -0.13 -14.73
C GLN A 71 -7.96 -1.68 -14.69
N SER A 72 -7.46 -2.30 -15.74
CA SER A 72 -7.31 -3.76 -15.84
C SER A 72 -6.19 -4.12 -16.82
N ASN A 73 -5.64 -5.33 -16.67
CA ASN A 73 -4.76 -5.92 -17.67
C ASN A 73 -5.52 -6.63 -18.81
N SER A 74 -6.85 -6.78 -18.68
CA SER A 74 -7.69 -7.32 -19.75
C SER A 74 -7.81 -6.33 -20.91
N ASN A 75 -7.78 -6.85 -22.15
CA ASN A 75 -7.99 -6.06 -23.36
C ASN A 75 -9.42 -5.49 -23.47
N SER A 76 -10.39 -6.11 -22.78
CA SER A 76 -11.77 -5.65 -22.77
C SER A 76 -12.43 -5.93 -21.42
N SER A 77 -13.39 -5.09 -21.06
CA SER A 77 -14.28 -5.30 -19.91
C SER A 77 -15.59 -4.55 -20.13
N THR A 78 -16.69 -5.27 -20.26
CA THR A 78 -18.04 -4.69 -20.39
C THR A 78 -18.35 -3.71 -19.26
N PHE A 79 -17.91 -4.03 -18.04
CA PHE A 79 -18.11 -3.19 -16.88
C PHE A 79 -17.30 -1.88 -16.96
N LEU A 80 -16.00 -1.94 -17.29
CA LEU A 80 -15.20 -0.72 -17.42
C LEU A 80 -15.67 0.15 -18.60
N GLU A 81 -16.09 -0.46 -19.71
CA GLU A 81 -16.70 0.30 -20.82
C GLU A 81 -17.97 1.01 -20.38
N ALA A 82 -18.84 0.37 -19.59
CA ALA A 82 -20.03 1.04 -19.05
C ALA A 82 -19.66 2.20 -18.12
N CYS A 83 -18.69 2.02 -17.23
CA CYS A 83 -18.17 3.11 -16.40
C CYS A 83 -17.67 4.30 -17.22
N ARG A 84 -16.92 4.03 -18.31
CA ARG A 84 -16.44 5.08 -19.22
C ARG A 84 -17.59 5.80 -19.93
N LYS A 85 -18.58 5.06 -20.43
CA LYS A 85 -19.78 5.62 -21.06
C LYS A 85 -20.54 6.50 -20.09
N TYR A 86 -20.69 6.08 -18.84
CA TYR A 86 -21.34 6.89 -17.81
C TYR A 86 -20.56 8.18 -17.52
N ASN A 87 -19.23 8.10 -17.38
CA ASN A 87 -18.38 9.28 -17.21
C ASN A 87 -18.44 10.26 -18.39
N LYS A 88 -18.87 9.80 -19.58
CA LYS A 88 -19.12 10.61 -20.79
C LYS A 88 -20.60 10.99 -20.97
N GLU A 89 -21.45 10.70 -19.98
CA GLU A 89 -22.89 10.97 -20.01
C GLU A 89 -23.66 10.21 -21.12
N GLU A 90 -23.09 9.12 -21.64
CA GLU A 90 -23.70 8.32 -22.73
C GLU A 90 -24.74 7.29 -22.23
N ILE A 91 -24.73 6.97 -20.93
CA ILE A 91 -25.71 6.07 -20.30
C ILE A 91 -26.19 6.65 -18.96
N THR A 92 -27.38 6.26 -18.54
CA THR A 92 -27.93 6.65 -17.22
C THR A 92 -27.23 5.91 -16.08
N TYR A 93 -27.33 6.44 -14.87
CA TYR A 93 -26.78 5.80 -13.67
C TYR A 93 -27.45 4.44 -13.39
N ASP A 94 -28.77 4.32 -13.57
CA ASP A 94 -29.48 3.05 -13.40
C ASP A 94 -29.00 1.98 -14.38
N ASN A 95 -28.70 2.36 -15.62
CA ASN A 95 -28.11 1.44 -16.61
C ASN A 95 -26.71 0.99 -16.17
N LEU A 96 -25.89 1.91 -15.65
CA LEU A 96 -24.57 1.57 -15.09
C LEU A 96 -24.70 0.58 -13.92
N LEU A 97 -25.62 0.82 -12.99
CA LEU A 97 -25.84 -0.09 -11.85
C LEU A 97 -26.28 -1.48 -12.32
N SER A 98 -27.21 -1.57 -13.28
CA SER A 98 -27.63 -2.84 -13.87
C SER A 98 -26.47 -3.64 -14.48
N ILE A 99 -25.54 -2.95 -15.16
CA ILE A 99 -24.33 -3.57 -15.72
C ILE A 99 -23.35 -3.96 -14.61
N THR A 100 -23.21 -3.13 -13.57
CA THR A 100 -22.35 -3.37 -12.41
C THR A 100 -22.77 -4.64 -11.67
N GLU A 101 -24.06 -4.83 -11.40
CA GLU A 101 -24.61 -6.02 -10.74
C GLU A 101 -24.32 -7.31 -11.54
N LYS A 102 -24.32 -7.21 -12.88
CA LYS A 102 -24.12 -8.36 -13.79
C LYS A 102 -22.64 -8.68 -14.01
N HIS A 103 -21.76 -7.68 -14.03
CA HIS A 103 -20.39 -7.84 -14.52
C HIS A 103 -19.31 -7.35 -13.56
N GLY A 104 -19.61 -6.41 -12.67
CA GLY A 104 -18.63 -5.80 -11.76
C GLY A 104 -18.07 -6.76 -10.71
N PHE A 105 -18.88 -7.73 -10.28
CA PHE A 105 -18.54 -8.63 -9.17
C PHE A 105 -18.10 -10.04 -9.57
N ASN A 106 -18.05 -10.36 -10.87
CA ASN A 106 -17.91 -11.74 -11.39
C ASN A 106 -16.74 -12.53 -10.79
N ASN A 107 -15.60 -11.88 -10.59
CA ASN A 107 -14.39 -12.55 -10.08
C ASN A 107 -13.95 -12.03 -8.71
N VAL A 108 -14.25 -10.76 -8.38
CA VAL A 108 -13.66 -10.12 -7.20
C VAL A 108 -14.16 -10.74 -5.90
N VAL A 109 -15.45 -11.09 -5.83
CA VAL A 109 -16.04 -11.68 -4.60
C VAL A 109 -15.43 -13.04 -4.28
N ASP A 110 -15.07 -13.83 -5.29
CA ASP A 110 -14.43 -15.13 -5.09
C ASP A 110 -12.92 -15.01 -4.86
N ALA A 111 -12.28 -14.00 -5.45
CA ALA A 111 -10.82 -13.87 -5.44
C ALA A 111 -10.26 -12.97 -4.33
N PHE A 112 -11.04 -12.03 -3.78
CA PHE A 112 -10.53 -10.99 -2.87
C PHE A 112 -9.86 -11.58 -1.62
N GLN A 113 -10.43 -12.65 -1.06
CA GLN A 113 -9.91 -13.29 0.15
C GLN A 113 -8.78 -14.30 -0.12
N ASN A 114 -8.27 -14.37 -1.36
CA ASN A 114 -7.18 -15.26 -1.74
C ASN A 114 -5.84 -14.50 -1.83
N VAL A 115 -4.85 -14.98 -1.10
CA VAL A 115 -3.49 -14.42 -1.05
C VAL A 115 -2.49 -15.56 -1.27
N ASN A 116 -1.53 -15.37 -2.18
CA ASN A 116 -0.49 -16.36 -2.50
C ASN A 116 -1.02 -17.78 -2.83
N GLY A 117 -2.22 -17.88 -3.39
CA GLY A 117 -2.84 -19.15 -3.79
C GLY A 117 -3.63 -19.85 -2.68
N GLY A 118 -3.65 -19.32 -1.46
CA GLY A 118 -4.49 -19.79 -0.36
C GLY A 118 -5.57 -18.78 0.01
N ILE A 119 -6.61 -19.24 0.70
CA ILE A 119 -7.60 -18.36 1.33
C ILE A 119 -7.07 -17.87 2.68
N ILE A 120 -7.40 -16.64 3.06
CA ILE A 120 -7.08 -16.11 4.39
C ILE A 120 -7.74 -16.95 5.50
N PRO A 121 -7.09 -17.07 6.69
CA PRO A 121 -7.63 -17.87 7.79
C PRO A 121 -8.92 -17.29 8.37
N ASN A 122 -8.97 -15.96 8.57
CA ASN A 122 -10.13 -15.25 9.12
C ASN A 122 -10.93 -14.62 7.98
N LYS A 123 -11.93 -15.32 7.45
CA LYS A 123 -12.74 -14.79 6.34
C LYS A 123 -13.49 -13.55 6.79
N PHE A 124 -13.46 -12.51 5.98
CA PHE A 124 -14.18 -11.26 6.19
C PHE A 124 -15.65 -11.34 5.75
N TYR A 125 -15.96 -12.22 4.80
CA TYR A 125 -17.34 -12.44 4.35
C TYR A 125 -17.54 -13.82 3.73
N HIS A 126 -18.80 -14.21 3.63
CA HIS A 126 -19.27 -15.36 2.86
C HIS A 126 -20.13 -14.90 1.68
N LYS A 127 -19.97 -15.57 0.54
CA LYS A 127 -20.82 -15.36 -0.64
C LYS A 127 -22.07 -16.22 -0.49
N ASP A 128 -23.25 -15.61 -0.54
CA ASP A 128 -24.55 -16.28 -0.49
C ASP A 128 -25.35 -15.97 -1.76
N TYR A 129 -25.08 -16.75 -2.82
CA TYR A 129 -25.69 -16.57 -4.14
C TYR A 129 -26.67 -17.72 -4.39
N ASN A 130 -27.97 -17.45 -4.20
CA ASN A 130 -29.05 -18.42 -4.36
C ASN A 130 -30.02 -17.94 -5.45
N GLY A 131 -29.92 -18.53 -6.64
CA GLY A 131 -30.74 -18.15 -7.80
C GLY A 131 -30.53 -16.68 -8.17
N ASN A 132 -31.60 -15.87 -8.07
CA ASN A 132 -31.56 -14.43 -8.34
C ASN A 132 -31.09 -13.59 -7.14
N SER A 133 -31.04 -14.17 -5.94
CA SER A 133 -30.53 -13.47 -4.76
C SER A 133 -29.01 -13.58 -4.72
N LYS A 134 -28.32 -12.44 -4.73
CA LYS A 134 -26.86 -12.36 -4.61
C LYS A 134 -26.52 -11.49 -3.42
N ASN A 135 -26.18 -12.12 -2.31
CA ASN A 135 -25.82 -11.46 -1.07
C ASN A 135 -24.38 -11.75 -0.66
N ILE A 136 -23.83 -10.83 0.13
CA ILE A 136 -22.57 -10.99 0.84
C ILE A 136 -22.90 -10.94 2.33
N ILE A 137 -22.58 -12.02 3.04
CA ILE A 137 -22.77 -12.13 4.49
C ILE A 137 -21.47 -11.68 5.15
N ILE A 138 -21.53 -10.56 5.86
CA ILE A 138 -20.38 -9.96 6.54
C ILE A 138 -20.14 -10.73 7.84
N THR A 139 -18.87 -10.99 8.15
CA THR A 139 -18.46 -11.65 9.39
C THR A 139 -18.09 -10.63 10.46
N ASP A 140 -18.13 -11.07 11.72
CA ASP A 140 -17.64 -10.28 12.86
C ASP A 140 -16.15 -9.91 12.68
N ASP A 141 -15.35 -10.74 12.01
CA ASP A 141 -13.95 -10.45 11.72
C ASP A 141 -13.77 -9.18 10.87
N LEU A 142 -14.68 -8.92 9.92
CA LEU A 142 -14.64 -7.67 9.16
C LEU A 142 -15.10 -6.49 10.03
N LEU A 143 -16.17 -6.67 10.81
CA LEU A 143 -16.71 -5.61 11.66
C LEU A 143 -15.73 -5.17 12.75
N ARG A 144 -14.97 -6.11 13.32
CA ARG A 144 -13.93 -5.85 14.32
C ARG A 144 -12.77 -5.00 13.80
N LEU A 145 -12.61 -4.83 12.48
CA LEU A 145 -11.61 -3.91 11.94
C LEU A 145 -11.81 -2.48 12.44
N LYS A 146 -13.05 -2.01 12.65
CA LYS A 146 -13.32 -0.65 13.13
C LYS A 146 -12.91 -0.39 14.57
N GLU A 147 -12.76 -1.45 15.37
CA GLU A 147 -12.37 -1.37 16.77
C GLU A 147 -10.88 -1.07 16.90
N SER A 148 -10.11 -1.31 15.84
CA SER A 148 -8.69 -0.98 15.79
C SER A 148 -8.46 0.49 15.50
N TYR A 149 -7.45 1.06 16.17
CA TYR A 149 -6.87 2.35 15.82
C TYR A 149 -6.45 2.42 14.34
N GLN A 150 -6.04 1.31 13.74
CA GLN A 150 -5.57 1.27 12.35
C GLN A 150 -6.66 1.39 11.30
N PHE A 151 -7.94 1.28 11.68
CA PHE A 151 -9.06 1.39 10.75
C PHE A 151 -9.05 2.70 9.95
N LEU A 152 -8.72 3.81 10.63
CA LEU A 152 -8.64 5.14 10.04
C LEU A 152 -7.62 5.23 8.89
N ASN A 153 -6.60 4.37 8.89
CA ASN A 153 -5.54 4.33 7.87
C ASN A 153 -5.92 3.46 6.66
N LEU A 154 -6.74 2.43 6.84
CA LEU A 154 -6.92 1.36 5.85
C LEU A 154 -7.45 1.87 4.50
N ASN A 155 -8.40 2.81 4.51
CA ASN A 155 -8.96 3.33 3.26
C ASN A 155 -7.88 4.08 2.44
N LYS A 156 -7.04 4.89 3.10
CA LYS A 156 -5.93 5.60 2.47
C LYS A 156 -4.84 4.64 1.98
N GLU A 157 -4.57 3.55 2.70
CA GLU A 157 -3.65 2.50 2.25
C GLU A 157 -4.17 1.80 0.98
N VAL A 158 -5.46 1.48 0.91
CA VAL A 158 -6.10 0.88 -0.28
C VAL A 158 -5.98 1.81 -1.49
N ASP A 159 -6.25 3.10 -1.30
CA ASP A 159 -6.20 4.12 -2.35
C ASP A 159 -4.78 4.34 -2.88
N ALA A 160 -3.80 4.51 -1.98
CA ALA A 160 -2.39 4.62 -2.36
C ALA A 160 -1.89 3.38 -3.09
N ARG A 161 -2.35 2.20 -2.65
CA ARG A 161 -2.03 0.95 -3.34
C ARG A 161 -2.61 0.91 -4.74
N TRP A 162 -3.86 1.33 -4.91
CA TRP A 162 -4.50 1.42 -6.21
C TRP A 162 -3.73 2.36 -7.13
N ASN A 163 -3.39 3.57 -6.68
CA ASN A 163 -2.65 4.56 -7.48
C ASN A 163 -1.31 4.01 -7.99
N LEU A 164 -0.57 3.27 -7.15
CA LEU A 164 0.68 2.62 -7.55
C LEU A 164 0.47 1.56 -8.64
N VAL A 165 -0.61 0.78 -8.54
CA VAL A 165 -0.93 -0.31 -9.47
C VAL A 165 -1.37 0.24 -10.82
N GLU A 166 -2.32 1.17 -10.84
CA GLU A 166 -2.82 1.75 -12.09
C GLU A 166 -1.73 2.59 -12.78
N THR A 167 -0.89 3.29 -12.01
CA THR A 167 0.26 4.01 -12.58
C THR A 167 1.18 3.06 -13.31
N ALA A 168 1.53 1.91 -12.70
CA ALA A 168 2.36 0.91 -13.37
C ALA A 168 1.75 0.41 -14.69
N TRP A 169 0.43 0.20 -14.73
CA TRP A 169 -0.25 -0.27 -15.94
C TRP A 169 -0.29 0.77 -17.07
N ASN A 170 -0.50 2.04 -16.72
CA ASN A 170 -0.66 3.12 -17.68
C ASN A 170 0.66 3.53 -18.33
N LEU A 171 1.78 3.38 -17.65
CA LEU A 171 3.06 3.85 -18.17
C LEU A 171 3.55 3.07 -19.39
N GLN A 172 3.15 1.80 -19.56
CA GLN A 172 3.68 0.93 -20.63
C GLN A 172 5.23 0.87 -20.68
N ILE A 173 5.92 1.35 -19.64
CA ILE A 173 7.37 1.31 -19.49
C ILE A 173 7.75 -0.08 -19.01
N ASN A 174 8.94 -0.54 -19.41
CA ASN A 174 9.58 -1.67 -18.77
C ASN A 174 9.66 -1.43 -17.24
N PRO A 175 9.08 -2.29 -16.39
CA PRO A 175 9.14 -2.13 -14.94
C PRO A 175 10.56 -1.93 -14.39
N ASN A 176 11.58 -2.48 -15.06
CA ASN A 176 12.99 -2.33 -14.70
C ASN A 176 13.53 -0.90 -14.90
N LEU A 177 12.84 -0.05 -15.67
CA LEU A 177 13.21 1.35 -15.88
C LEU A 177 12.39 2.31 -15.02
N LEU A 178 11.43 1.79 -14.24
CA LEU A 178 10.55 2.60 -13.43
C LEU A 178 11.25 2.96 -12.11
N GLU A 179 11.48 4.24 -11.90
CA GLU A 179 12.00 4.78 -10.64
C GLU A 179 10.94 5.65 -9.96
N VAL A 180 10.45 5.19 -8.80
CA VAL A 180 9.58 6.01 -7.93
C VAL A 180 10.45 6.91 -7.07
N LYS A 181 10.22 8.21 -7.17
CA LYS A 181 10.93 9.26 -6.43
C LYS A 181 9.99 9.89 -5.39
N ILE A 182 10.57 10.61 -4.43
CA ILE A 182 9.83 11.41 -3.46
C ILE A 182 10.07 12.90 -3.69
N ASP A 183 9.01 13.69 -3.60
CA ASP A 183 9.10 15.13 -3.43
C ASP A 183 9.18 15.44 -1.92
N ASP A 184 10.32 15.92 -1.47
CA ASP A 184 10.57 16.18 -0.04
C ASP A 184 9.67 17.30 0.52
N ASN A 185 9.22 18.24 -0.32
CA ASN A 185 8.36 19.35 0.13
C ASN A 185 6.90 18.90 0.23
N LEU A 186 6.41 18.21 -0.80
CA LEU A 186 5.02 17.76 -0.87
C LEU A 186 4.79 16.43 -0.14
N GLN A 187 5.86 15.70 0.20
CA GLN A 187 5.80 14.36 0.77
C GLN A 187 4.97 13.41 -0.10
N THR A 188 5.09 13.57 -1.42
CA THR A 188 4.36 12.85 -2.46
C THR A 188 5.31 12.00 -3.27
N LEU A 189 4.93 10.75 -3.54
CA LEU A 189 5.64 9.90 -4.46
C LEU A 189 5.25 10.24 -5.89
N PHE A 190 6.24 10.34 -6.75
CA PHE A 190 6.05 10.64 -8.15
C PHE A 190 6.98 9.79 -9.02
N ILE A 191 6.66 9.77 -10.30
CA ILE A 191 7.50 9.20 -11.34
C ILE A 191 7.79 10.28 -12.38
N GLU A 192 8.89 10.09 -13.08
CA GLU A 192 9.33 10.96 -14.16
C GLU A 192 9.57 10.06 -15.38
N HIS A 193 8.89 10.35 -16.49
CA HIS A 193 9.01 9.61 -17.75
C HIS A 193 9.46 10.56 -18.88
N ASP A 194 9.94 9.98 -19.98
CA ASP A 194 10.37 10.63 -21.22
C ASP A 194 9.64 11.96 -21.48
N PHE A 195 10.44 13.01 -21.73
CA PHE A 195 10.07 14.43 -21.79
C PHE A 195 9.90 15.17 -20.45
N MET A 196 10.54 14.72 -19.35
CA MET A 196 10.57 15.43 -18.06
C MET A 196 9.16 15.68 -17.46
N LYS A 197 8.16 14.86 -17.81
CA LYS A 197 6.81 15.01 -17.28
C LYS A 197 6.69 14.24 -15.98
N ARG A 198 6.71 14.99 -14.88
CA ARG A 198 6.37 14.50 -13.55
C ARG A 198 4.91 14.08 -13.50
N LYS A 199 4.65 12.91 -12.94
CA LYS A 199 3.32 12.45 -12.55
C LYS A 199 3.33 12.05 -11.08
N ASP A 200 2.58 12.80 -10.28
CA ASP A 200 2.33 12.44 -8.89
C ASP A 200 1.48 11.17 -8.82
N ILE A 201 1.77 10.32 -7.83
CA ILE A 201 1.09 9.04 -7.65
C ILE A 201 0.20 9.09 -6.41
N THR A 202 0.81 9.27 -5.24
CA THR A 202 0.11 9.30 -3.95
C THR A 202 1.08 9.75 -2.86
N THR A 203 0.59 9.99 -1.64
CA THR A 203 1.44 10.45 -0.55
C THR A 203 2.43 9.36 -0.10
N ALA A 204 3.59 9.77 0.38
CA ALA A 204 4.60 8.86 0.94
C ALA A 204 4.03 8.11 2.15
N ARG A 205 3.35 8.81 3.07
CA ARG A 205 2.69 8.19 4.23
C ARG A 205 1.78 7.03 3.82
N ALA A 206 0.84 7.28 2.91
CA ALA A 206 -0.12 6.25 2.51
C ALA A 206 0.54 5.08 1.75
N SER A 207 1.58 5.35 0.97
CA SER A 207 2.34 4.31 0.25
C SER A 207 3.15 3.40 1.17
N LEU A 208 3.70 3.95 2.25
CA LEU A 208 4.64 3.24 3.11
C LEU A 208 3.93 2.50 4.25
N ASN A 209 2.78 3.01 4.73
CA ASN A 209 2.15 2.57 5.99
C ASN A 209 1.80 1.08 6.03
N GLY A 210 1.22 0.54 4.95
CA GLY A 210 0.80 -0.85 4.90
C GLY A 210 1.96 -1.83 5.11
N TYR A 211 3.17 -1.47 4.65
CA TYR A 211 4.38 -2.31 4.79
C TYR A 211 5.01 -2.20 6.18
N GLN A 212 4.65 -1.18 6.95
CA GLN A 212 4.99 -1.03 8.37
C GLN A 212 3.83 -1.36 9.30
N LYS A 213 2.73 -1.88 8.74
CA LYS A 213 1.55 -2.33 9.49
C LYS A 213 0.95 -1.24 10.38
N GLY A 214 1.04 0.02 9.93
CA GLY A 214 0.47 1.12 10.70
C GLY A 214 1.23 1.49 11.97
N LYS A 215 2.44 0.96 12.15
CA LYS A 215 3.27 1.22 13.33
C LYS A 215 4.49 2.08 13.00
N CYS A 216 4.93 2.84 14.00
CA CYS A 216 6.21 3.52 13.98
C CYS A 216 7.33 2.51 13.75
N PHE A 217 8.18 2.75 12.74
CA PHE A 217 9.25 1.85 12.35
C PHE A 217 10.21 1.49 13.50
N TYR A 218 10.53 2.44 14.38
CA TYR A 218 11.50 2.23 15.45
C TYR A 218 10.88 1.66 16.74
N SER A 219 9.69 2.12 17.11
CA SER A 219 9.08 1.82 18.43
C SER A 219 7.89 0.87 18.38
N PHE A 220 7.36 0.57 17.20
CA PHE A 220 6.10 -0.17 16.99
C PHE A 220 4.85 0.45 17.66
N GLN A 221 4.92 1.69 18.15
CA GLN A 221 3.74 2.43 18.57
C GLN A 221 2.81 2.71 17.38
N ASP A 222 1.52 2.82 17.65
CA ASP A 222 0.52 3.18 16.65
C ASP A 222 0.81 4.56 16.04
N ILE A 223 0.61 4.65 14.72
CA ILE A 223 0.71 5.91 13.98
C ILE A 223 -0.48 6.12 13.05
N SER A 224 -0.80 7.38 12.81
CA SER A 224 -1.79 7.79 11.81
C SER A 224 -1.12 8.32 10.54
N ILE A 225 -1.77 8.11 9.40
CA ILE A 225 -1.46 8.77 8.13
C ILE A 225 -2.53 9.78 7.71
N VAL A 226 -3.53 10.01 8.57
CA VAL A 226 -4.63 10.93 8.32
C VAL A 226 -4.22 12.34 8.77
N THR A 227 -4.23 13.28 7.83
CA THR A 227 -3.90 14.68 8.10
C THR A 227 -4.78 15.25 9.21
N GLY A 228 -4.17 15.86 10.22
CA GLY A 228 -4.86 16.47 11.36
C GLY A 228 -4.98 15.55 12.59
N ASP A 229 -4.65 14.27 12.47
CA ASP A 229 -4.58 13.35 13.61
C ASP A 229 -3.44 13.70 14.56
N GLU A 230 -3.64 13.52 15.87
CA GLU A 230 -2.64 13.81 16.89
C GLU A 230 -1.38 12.94 16.75
N ASN A 231 -1.55 11.68 16.34
CA ASN A 231 -0.45 10.73 16.13
C ASN A 231 -0.03 10.66 14.64
N LEU A 232 -0.25 11.74 13.89
CA LEU A 232 0.22 11.82 12.50
C LEU A 232 1.74 11.59 12.43
N CYS A 233 2.14 10.53 11.72
CA CYS A 233 3.54 10.18 11.57
C CYS A 233 4.35 11.21 10.75
N ALA A 234 5.67 11.13 10.91
CA ALA A 234 6.64 11.74 10.03
C ALA A 234 7.23 10.71 9.07
N VAL A 235 7.52 11.13 7.84
CA VAL A 235 8.42 10.40 6.94
C VAL A 235 9.83 10.71 7.38
N ASN A 236 10.58 9.69 7.78
CA ASN A 236 11.94 9.77 8.26
C ASN A 236 12.90 9.08 7.28
N HIS A 237 14.12 9.59 7.21
CA HIS A 237 15.21 8.90 6.56
C HIS A 237 15.97 8.06 7.60
N PHE A 238 16.03 6.75 7.36
CA PHE A 238 16.77 5.82 8.24
C PHE A 238 18.23 6.25 8.36
N PHE A 239 18.91 6.33 7.21
CA PHE A 239 20.16 7.03 7.05
C PHE A 239 19.90 8.54 6.93
N PRO A 240 20.40 9.37 7.86
CA PRO A 240 20.07 10.79 7.92
C PRO A 240 20.33 11.54 6.62
N HIS A 241 19.42 12.45 6.27
CA HIS A 241 19.56 13.31 5.08
C HIS A 241 20.85 14.17 5.12
N VAL A 242 21.39 14.48 6.31
CA VAL A 242 22.69 15.18 6.44
C VAL A 242 23.86 14.40 5.81
N HIS A 243 23.73 13.09 5.60
CA HIS A 243 24.74 12.24 4.94
C HIS A 243 24.57 12.17 3.41
N LYS A 244 23.66 12.96 2.83
CA LYS A 244 23.30 12.93 1.40
C LYS A 244 24.50 12.98 0.47
N ILE A 245 25.47 13.87 0.74
CA ILE A 245 26.65 14.05 -0.12
C ILE A 245 27.49 12.77 -0.14
N SER A 246 27.81 12.20 1.03
CA SER A 246 28.63 10.99 1.13
C SER A 246 27.92 9.77 0.56
N ILE A 247 26.61 9.62 0.81
CA ILE A 247 25.80 8.54 0.23
C ILE A 247 25.76 8.66 -1.29
N HIS A 248 25.59 9.88 -1.83
CA HIS A 248 25.65 10.16 -3.26
C HIS A 248 27.01 9.81 -3.87
N GLN A 249 28.11 10.22 -3.25
CA GLN A 249 29.46 9.86 -3.67
C GLN A 249 29.71 8.34 -3.64
N SER A 250 29.00 7.60 -2.78
CA SER A 250 29.04 6.14 -2.74
C SER A 250 28.23 5.45 -3.85
N GLY A 251 27.55 6.22 -4.70
CA GLY A 251 26.71 5.76 -5.81
C GLY A 251 25.25 5.49 -5.40
N SER A 252 24.72 6.20 -4.41
CA SER A 252 23.38 5.92 -3.85
C SER A 252 22.57 7.19 -3.60
N ASN A 253 21.25 7.08 -3.59
CA ASN A 253 20.35 8.20 -3.31
C ASN A 253 19.78 8.09 -1.89
N VAL A 254 20.07 9.06 -1.02
CA VAL A 254 19.52 9.08 0.35
C VAL A 254 17.99 9.18 0.36
N ASN A 255 17.40 9.84 -0.64
CA ASN A 255 15.94 9.97 -0.78
C ASN A 255 15.29 8.73 -1.42
N GLY A 256 16.04 7.65 -1.63
CA GLY A 256 15.50 6.40 -2.17
C GLY A 256 14.47 5.77 -1.23
N ILE A 257 13.42 5.17 -1.80
CA ILE A 257 12.32 4.54 -1.04
C ILE A 257 12.86 3.49 -0.04
N TRP A 258 13.94 2.79 -0.38
CA TRP A 258 14.61 1.84 0.48
C TRP A 258 15.07 2.43 1.83
N ASN A 259 15.26 3.75 1.91
CA ASN A 259 15.74 4.49 3.08
C ASN A 259 14.63 5.26 3.84
N LEU A 260 13.44 5.41 3.24
CA LEU A 260 12.34 6.15 3.85
C LEU A 260 11.53 5.25 4.77
N VAL A 261 11.19 5.71 5.97
CA VAL A 261 10.35 4.97 6.95
C VAL A 261 9.33 5.91 7.58
N LEU A 262 8.23 5.38 8.10
CA LEU A 262 7.29 6.16 8.92
C LEU A 262 7.65 6.04 10.39
N ALA A 263 7.73 7.16 11.08
CA ALA A 263 8.02 7.21 12.50
C ALA A 263 7.01 8.09 13.23
N ASP A 264 6.73 7.76 14.49
CA ASP A 264 6.08 8.68 15.42
C ASP A 264 6.86 10.01 15.45
N LYS A 265 6.14 11.12 15.65
CA LYS A 265 6.70 12.47 15.62
C LYS A 265 7.79 12.67 16.67
N LEU A 266 7.56 12.23 17.91
CA LEU A 266 8.51 12.39 19.01
C LEU A 266 9.72 11.49 18.82
N VAL A 267 9.49 10.23 18.40
CA VAL A 267 10.56 9.28 18.07
C VAL A 267 11.44 9.80 16.93
N ASN A 268 10.84 10.38 15.88
CA ASN A 268 11.56 11.00 14.78
C ASN A 268 12.42 12.19 15.23
N LEU A 269 11.88 13.05 16.10
CA LEU A 269 12.61 14.20 16.66
C LEU A 269 13.79 13.75 17.54
N ASP A 270 13.59 12.71 18.35
CA ASP A 270 14.64 12.18 19.24
C ASP A 270 15.79 11.50 18.46
N LYS A 271 15.44 10.77 17.39
CA LYS A 271 16.42 10.20 16.44
C LYS A 271 17.23 11.31 15.77
N SER A 272 16.56 12.32 15.20
CA SER A 272 17.20 13.41 14.45
C SER A 272 18.23 12.85 13.43
N ALA A 273 19.48 13.30 13.49
CA ALA A 273 20.59 12.84 12.64
C ALA A 273 21.40 11.67 13.22
N LYS A 274 20.95 11.03 14.31
CA LYS A 274 21.64 9.88 14.90
C LYS A 274 21.39 8.61 14.06
N ILE A 275 22.31 7.65 14.21
CA ILE A 275 22.26 6.38 13.49
C ILE A 275 21.56 5.33 14.35
N PRO A 276 20.46 4.72 13.89
CA PRO A 276 19.83 3.63 14.63
C PRO A 276 20.80 2.47 14.88
N GLU A 277 20.65 1.76 15.99
CA GLU A 277 21.40 0.52 16.23
C GLU A 277 21.23 -0.53 15.12
N LEU A 278 22.21 -1.43 15.01
CA LEU A 278 22.31 -2.38 13.89
C LEU A 278 21.06 -3.26 13.75
N LYS A 279 20.34 -3.58 14.84
CA LYS A 279 19.08 -4.34 14.78
C LYS A 279 18.02 -3.69 13.88
N TYR A 280 18.01 -2.37 13.75
CA TYR A 280 17.07 -1.67 12.87
C TYR A 280 17.48 -1.75 11.39
N LEU A 281 18.74 -2.07 11.10
CA LEU A 281 19.20 -2.36 9.73
C LEU A 281 18.57 -3.66 9.21
N GLU A 282 18.49 -4.69 10.06
CA GLU A 282 17.77 -5.92 9.74
C GLU A 282 16.26 -5.66 9.55
N ARG A 283 15.69 -4.76 10.36
CA ARG A 283 14.29 -4.35 10.23
C ARG A 283 14.02 -3.63 8.91
N ILE A 284 14.87 -2.68 8.49
CA ILE A 284 14.67 -1.97 7.22
C ILE A 284 14.86 -2.93 6.04
N TYR A 285 15.80 -3.88 6.15
CA TYR A 285 15.96 -4.96 5.18
C TYR A 285 14.66 -5.78 5.03
N LYS A 286 14.08 -6.27 6.15
CA LYS A 286 12.85 -7.08 6.11
C LYS A 286 11.66 -6.29 5.58
N ARG A 287 11.51 -5.03 5.99
CA ARG A 287 10.50 -4.11 5.45
C ARG A 287 10.69 -3.91 3.94
N ASN A 288 11.93 -3.71 3.48
CA ASN A 288 12.22 -3.54 2.05
C ASN A 288 11.87 -4.79 1.23
N ASP A 289 12.15 -5.98 1.77
CA ASP A 289 11.74 -7.24 1.13
C ASP A 289 10.21 -7.35 1.00
N PHE A 290 9.40 -6.76 1.90
CA PHE A 290 7.94 -6.69 1.71
C PHE A 290 7.52 -5.87 0.49
N TYR A 291 8.17 -4.75 0.19
CA TYR A 291 7.87 -4.00 -1.05
C TYR A 291 8.17 -4.83 -2.29
N ILE A 292 9.36 -5.44 -2.32
CA ILE A 292 9.84 -6.27 -3.43
C ILE A 292 8.86 -7.40 -3.67
N ALA A 293 8.49 -8.10 -2.60
CA ALA A 293 7.66 -9.28 -2.72
C ALA A 293 6.21 -8.97 -3.10
N SER A 294 5.77 -7.71 -2.94
CA SER A 294 4.46 -7.27 -3.42
C SER A 294 4.39 -7.19 -4.95
N LYS A 295 5.53 -7.09 -5.67
CA LYS A 295 5.65 -7.01 -7.15
C LYS A 295 5.05 -5.74 -7.78
N HIS A 296 5.52 -4.58 -7.32
CA HIS A 296 5.03 -3.27 -7.75
C HIS A 296 6.14 -2.23 -7.86
N PRO A 297 5.86 -1.04 -8.43
CA PRO A 297 6.83 0.02 -8.67
C PRO A 297 7.86 0.27 -7.56
N LEU A 298 7.41 0.29 -6.28
CA LEU A 298 8.30 0.49 -5.14
C LEU A 298 9.34 -0.64 -5.00
N GLY A 299 8.90 -1.89 -5.18
CA GLY A 299 9.76 -3.06 -5.13
C GLY A 299 10.80 -3.05 -6.25
N GLU A 300 10.39 -2.75 -7.48
CA GLU A 300 11.30 -2.62 -8.62
C GLU A 300 12.32 -1.50 -8.41
N THR A 301 11.88 -0.34 -7.93
CA THR A 301 12.76 0.78 -7.57
C THR A 301 13.82 0.36 -6.55
N ILE A 302 13.42 -0.37 -5.50
CA ILE A 302 14.34 -0.87 -4.48
C ILE A 302 15.33 -1.89 -5.08
N VAL A 303 14.86 -2.82 -5.91
CA VAL A 303 15.73 -3.81 -6.57
C VAL A 303 16.78 -3.11 -7.44
N ASN A 304 16.35 -2.14 -8.25
CA ASN A 304 17.24 -1.37 -9.12
C ASN A 304 18.30 -0.58 -8.34
N GLN A 305 17.93 -0.03 -7.20
CA GLN A 305 18.82 0.81 -6.39
C GLN A 305 19.73 0.00 -5.45
N THR A 306 19.30 -1.18 -4.99
CA THR A 306 19.96 -1.92 -3.90
C THR A 306 20.50 -3.30 -4.30
N GLY A 307 20.07 -3.84 -5.44
CA GLY A 307 20.56 -5.11 -6.00
C GLY A 307 19.49 -6.19 -6.22
N ASN A 308 19.76 -7.06 -7.18
CA ASN A 308 18.82 -8.08 -7.65
C ASN A 308 18.72 -9.29 -6.71
N THR A 309 19.77 -9.56 -5.93
CA THR A 309 19.80 -10.68 -4.98
C THR A 309 19.65 -10.21 -3.54
N PRO A 310 19.07 -11.03 -2.64
CA PRO A 310 19.01 -10.75 -1.22
C PRO A 310 20.38 -10.36 -0.62
N GLN A 311 21.44 -11.07 -1.02
CA GLN A 311 22.79 -10.79 -0.55
C GLN A 311 23.30 -9.42 -0.99
N GLN A 312 23.08 -9.03 -2.25
CA GLN A 312 23.46 -7.70 -2.73
C GLN A 312 22.74 -6.60 -1.95
N ARG A 313 21.44 -6.77 -1.66
CA ARG A 313 20.66 -5.79 -0.89
C ARG A 313 21.14 -5.66 0.55
N ARG A 314 21.48 -6.78 1.21
CA ARG A 314 22.10 -6.76 2.56
C ARG A 314 23.45 -6.03 2.55
N ASN A 315 24.32 -6.40 1.61
CA ASN A 315 25.63 -5.78 1.47
C ASN A 315 25.52 -4.27 1.17
N PHE A 316 24.55 -3.88 0.34
CA PHE A 316 24.25 -2.48 0.05
C PHE A 316 23.88 -1.73 1.34
N LEU A 317 22.90 -2.24 2.11
CA LEU A 317 22.47 -1.61 3.35
C LEU A 317 23.60 -1.53 4.39
N GLN A 318 24.40 -2.60 4.52
CA GLN A 318 25.56 -2.62 5.40
C GLN A 318 26.61 -1.57 5.00
N LYS A 319 26.92 -1.45 3.69
CA LYS A 319 27.82 -0.42 3.18
C LYS A 319 27.36 0.99 3.56
N GLN A 320 26.07 1.28 3.41
CA GLN A 320 25.51 2.60 3.78
C GLN A 320 25.49 2.83 5.29
N TYR A 321 25.33 1.75 6.06
CA TYR A 321 25.41 1.78 7.52
C TYR A 321 26.81 2.10 8.01
N ASP A 322 27.82 1.40 7.51
CA ASP A 322 29.23 1.61 7.87
C ASP A 322 29.67 3.02 7.48
N LEU A 323 29.27 3.50 6.29
CA LEU A 323 29.50 4.87 5.86
C LEU A 323 28.87 5.88 6.83
N SER A 324 27.61 5.67 7.22
CA SER A 324 26.90 6.59 8.10
C SER A 324 27.45 6.59 9.53
N LEU A 325 27.94 5.46 10.03
CA LEU A 325 28.63 5.38 11.32
C LEU A 325 29.96 6.15 11.30
N ASN A 326 30.71 6.12 10.20
CA ASN A 326 31.94 6.90 10.09
C ASN A 326 31.68 8.42 10.08
N LEU A 327 30.47 8.83 9.68
CA LEU A 327 30.05 10.23 9.62
C LEU A 327 29.38 10.72 10.92
N SER A 328 28.94 9.80 11.80
CA SER A 328 28.18 10.12 13.00
C SER A 328 28.66 9.31 14.20
N ILE A 329 29.06 10.01 15.25
CA ILE A 329 29.63 9.41 16.47
C ILE A 329 28.55 8.74 17.34
N GLN A 330 27.27 9.06 17.13
CA GLN A 330 26.18 8.67 18.03
C GLN A 330 25.24 7.64 17.41
N LYS A 331 25.24 6.45 18.02
CA LYS A 331 24.18 5.47 17.83
C LYS A 331 22.95 5.83 18.66
N TRP A 332 21.80 5.30 18.25
CA TRP A 332 20.52 5.65 18.85
C TRP A 332 19.54 4.48 18.90
N ILE A 333 18.77 4.45 19.98
CA ILE A 333 17.60 3.60 20.22
C ILE A 333 16.46 4.49 20.72
N PRO A 334 15.18 4.17 20.41
CA PRO A 334 14.05 4.87 20.97
C PRO A 334 13.93 4.58 22.47
N LYS A 335 13.33 5.51 23.20
CA LYS A 335 13.07 5.36 24.64
C LYS A 335 12.03 4.27 24.95
N VAL A 336 11.12 4.03 24.00
CA VAL A 336 10.07 3.02 24.07
C VAL A 336 10.10 2.20 22.79
N GLU A 337 10.03 0.88 22.93
CA GLU A 337 9.92 -0.06 21.82
C GLU A 337 9.04 -1.22 22.25
N HIS A 338 7.94 -1.44 21.52
CA HIS A 338 7.06 -2.59 21.70
C HIS A 338 7.58 -3.81 20.93
N GLU A 339 6.91 -4.94 21.11
CA GLU A 339 7.24 -6.20 20.45
C GLU A 339 7.28 -6.06 18.92
N PRO A 340 8.31 -6.63 18.25
CA PRO A 340 8.43 -6.50 16.82
C PRO A 340 7.36 -7.22 16.00
N LEU A 341 6.72 -6.48 15.09
CA LEU A 341 5.74 -7.04 14.14
C LEU A 341 6.36 -7.46 12.80
N PHE A 342 7.62 -7.09 12.55
CA PHE A 342 8.40 -7.52 11.40
C PHE A 342 9.89 -7.41 11.67
#